data_AF-A0A6N0LSY9-F1
#
_entry.id   AF-A0A6N0LSY9-F1
#
_cell.length_a   1.000
_cell.length_b   1.000
_cell.length_c   1.000
_cell.angle_alpha   90.00
_cell.angle_beta   90.00
_cell.angle_gamma   90.00
#
_symmetry.space_group_name_H-M   'P 1'
#
loop_
_entity.id
_entity.type
_entity.pdbx_description
1 polymer ?
#
loop_
_entity_poly.entity_id
_entity_poly.type
_entity_poly.pdbx_seq_one_letter_code
_entity_poly.pdbx_strand_id
1 'polypeptide(L)'
;MSTTPTTRLILETLLPHLKVAAAYAHFLQPKIAALPAKGEGNNFFSAALTDADVAIQNLVEVVLLGTFADIRFYGEEYASSNNTKYFRATELGSEGDYLVTLDPIDGTKFYMDGHSNYQIILSILNSDNFEAVIAISPAQNIYFYALRGEGAFKGTLDMSLEACAPLHITSAKPAILLGWAMNSIGHLLKDRYQVIDIANDYSSDIQIPNLNGILTGDLSGAVIKSGKFIDVAALAFIAKEAGWIVTTLDGSTLPPLHTCQNYSLPGLIIAASKSVHQDLLKAIQSLAV
;
A
#
# COMPACT_ATOMS: atom_id res chain seq x y z
N MET A 1 -14.61 -15.03 26.91
CA MET A 1 -14.91 -14.24 25.71
C MET A 1 -13.59 -13.63 25.28
N SER A 2 -13.01 -14.07 24.15
CA SER A 2 -11.81 -13.44 23.61
C SER A 2 -12.22 -12.05 23.15
N THR A 3 -11.74 -11.00 23.81
CA THR A 3 -12.01 -9.61 23.44
C THR A 3 -11.18 -9.29 22.22
N THR A 4 -11.81 -8.96 21.08
CA THR A 4 -11.10 -8.50 19.89
C THR A 4 -10.12 -7.38 20.28
N PRO A 5 -8.81 -7.52 20.01
CA PRO A 5 -7.85 -6.49 20.34
C PRO A 5 -8.16 -5.20 19.56
N THR A 6 -7.86 -4.05 20.15
CA THR A 6 -8.02 -2.78 19.43
C THR A 6 -7.03 -2.70 18.27
N THR A 7 -7.40 -2.03 17.19
CA THR A 7 -6.52 -1.85 16.02
C THR A 7 -5.24 -1.11 16.37
N ARG A 8 -5.34 -0.11 17.26
CA ARG A 8 -4.20 0.59 17.84
C ARG A 8 -3.24 -0.35 18.57
N LEU A 9 -3.75 -1.24 19.44
CA LEU A 9 -2.91 -2.22 20.14
C LEU A 9 -2.19 -3.14 19.14
N ILE A 10 -2.88 -3.62 18.10
CA ILE A 10 -2.25 -4.45 17.06
C ILE A 10 -1.10 -3.68 16.39
N LEU A 11 -1.34 -2.43 15.96
CA LEU A 11 -0.29 -1.62 15.31
C LEU A 11 0.89 -1.32 16.26
N GLU A 12 0.64 -0.95 17.52
CA GLU A 12 1.67 -0.69 18.52
C GLU A 12 2.53 -1.93 18.79
N THR A 13 1.91 -3.10 18.90
CA THR A 13 2.61 -4.39 19.05
C THR A 13 3.50 -4.71 17.85
N LEU A 14 3.00 -4.47 16.63
CA LEU A 14 3.72 -4.82 15.40
C LEU A 14 4.81 -3.80 15.03
N LEU A 15 4.66 -2.53 15.41
CA LEU A 15 5.51 -1.43 14.96
C LEU A 15 7.02 -1.69 15.18
N PRO A 16 7.52 -2.15 16.35
CA PRO A 16 8.94 -2.45 16.52
C PRO A 16 9.45 -3.49 15.53
N HIS A 17 8.63 -4.50 15.20
CA HIS A 17 8.98 -5.58 14.29
C HIS A 17 8.94 -5.13 12.84
N LEU A 18 7.95 -4.30 12.48
CA LEU A 18 7.87 -3.67 11.16
C LEU A 18 9.06 -2.72 10.93
N LYS A 19 9.56 -2.04 11.97
CA LYS A 19 10.80 -1.24 11.90
C LYS A 19 12.04 -2.11 11.65
N VAL A 20 12.11 -3.29 12.26
CA VAL A 20 13.16 -4.28 11.96
C VAL A 20 13.06 -4.78 10.51
N ALA A 21 11.86 -5.10 10.04
CA ALA A 21 11.62 -5.46 8.64
C ALA A 21 12.04 -4.34 7.67
N ALA A 22 11.72 -3.09 7.99
CA ALA A 22 12.13 -1.93 7.21
C ALA A 22 13.66 -1.79 7.14
N ALA A 23 14.34 -1.92 8.28
CA ALA A 23 15.81 -1.90 8.32
C ALA A 23 16.43 -3.05 7.52
N TYR A 24 15.84 -4.25 7.59
CA TYR A 24 16.25 -5.41 6.80
C TYR A 24 16.10 -5.19 5.30
N ALA A 25 14.92 -4.72 4.84
CA ALA A 25 14.67 -4.40 3.44
C ALA A 25 15.65 -3.35 2.92
N HIS A 26 15.84 -2.25 3.68
CA HIS A 26 16.77 -1.19 3.31
C HIS A 26 18.22 -1.69 3.20
N PHE A 27 18.64 -2.57 4.12
CA PHE A 27 19.98 -3.18 4.09
C PHE A 27 20.19 -4.13 2.91
N LEU A 28 19.15 -4.85 2.48
CA LEU A 28 19.24 -5.80 1.38
C LEU A 28 19.16 -5.15 0.00
N GLN A 29 18.38 -4.08 -0.15
CA GLN A 29 18.14 -3.42 -1.44
C GLN A 29 19.40 -3.23 -2.30
N PRO A 30 20.48 -2.57 -1.84
CA PRO A 30 21.66 -2.34 -2.69
C PRO A 30 22.37 -3.63 -3.10
N LYS A 31 22.22 -4.72 -2.33
CA LYS A 31 22.78 -6.04 -2.69
C LYS A 31 21.96 -6.71 -3.77
N ILE A 32 20.63 -6.61 -3.68
CA ILE A 32 19.70 -7.14 -4.68
C ILE A 32 19.88 -6.38 -6.00
N ALA A 33 19.91 -5.04 -5.96
CA ALA A 33 20.08 -4.21 -7.15
C ALA A 33 21.42 -4.45 -7.87
N ALA A 34 22.46 -4.90 -7.17
CA ALA A 34 23.76 -5.22 -7.75
C ALA A 34 23.83 -6.61 -8.42
N LEU A 35 22.79 -7.44 -8.30
CA LEU A 35 22.79 -8.79 -8.88
C LEU A 35 22.64 -8.75 -10.41
N PRO A 36 23.39 -9.59 -11.15
CA PRO A 36 23.30 -9.63 -12.61
C PRO A 36 21.92 -10.11 -13.06
N ALA A 37 21.32 -9.38 -14.00
CA ALA A 37 19.95 -9.62 -14.46
C ALA A 37 19.76 -10.96 -15.22
N LYS A 38 20.82 -11.59 -15.75
CA LYS A 38 20.73 -12.84 -16.53
C LYS A 38 22.02 -13.68 -16.48
N GLY A 39 21.87 -14.93 -16.07
CA GLY A 39 22.75 -16.07 -16.35
C GLY A 39 21.92 -17.34 -16.12
N GLU A 40 21.93 -18.26 -17.08
CA GLU A 40 21.03 -19.43 -17.15
C GLU A 40 21.02 -20.30 -15.88
N GLY A 41 19.82 -20.55 -15.35
CA GLY A 41 19.55 -21.39 -14.17
C GLY A 41 18.90 -20.59 -13.03
N ASN A 42 17.67 -20.96 -12.64
CA ASN A 42 16.83 -20.36 -11.58
C ASN A 42 17.23 -18.96 -11.13
N ASN A 43 16.54 -17.95 -11.67
CA ASN A 43 16.81 -16.52 -11.54
C ASN A 43 17.17 -16.13 -10.08
N PHE A 44 18.47 -16.14 -9.74
CA PHE A 44 18.98 -15.84 -8.39
C PHE A 44 18.50 -14.47 -7.90
N PHE A 45 18.30 -13.56 -8.84
CA PHE A 45 17.67 -12.26 -8.63
C PHE A 45 16.23 -12.37 -8.10
N SER A 46 15.39 -13.17 -8.76
CA SER A 46 14.01 -13.42 -8.33
C SER A 46 13.97 -14.16 -7.00
N ALA A 47 14.90 -15.10 -6.78
CA ALA A 47 14.99 -15.82 -5.52
C ALA A 47 15.34 -14.88 -4.35
N ALA A 48 16.32 -13.98 -4.51
CA ALA A 48 16.71 -13.04 -3.46
C ALA A 48 15.60 -12.05 -3.08
N LEU A 49 14.77 -11.66 -4.05
CA LEU A 49 13.57 -10.87 -3.79
C LEU A 49 12.56 -11.69 -3.00
N THR A 50 12.19 -12.88 -3.49
CA THR A 50 11.30 -13.80 -2.77
C THR A 50 11.78 -14.10 -1.35
N ASP A 51 13.10 -14.21 -1.13
CA ASP A 51 13.68 -14.39 0.21
C ASP A 51 13.44 -13.17 1.11
N ALA A 52 13.52 -11.96 0.59
CA ALA A 52 13.26 -10.74 1.34
C ALA A 52 11.78 -10.63 1.73
N ASP A 53 10.88 -10.84 0.78
CA ASP A 53 9.43 -10.82 0.99
C ASP A 53 8.99 -11.89 2.01
N VAL A 54 9.43 -13.14 1.81
CA VAL A 54 9.12 -14.26 2.71
C VAL A 54 9.72 -14.06 4.10
N ALA A 55 10.92 -13.49 4.22
CA ALA A 55 11.52 -13.22 5.53
C ALA A 55 10.76 -12.15 6.33
N ILE A 56 10.35 -11.06 5.66
CA ILE A 56 9.54 -9.99 6.28
C ILE A 56 8.18 -10.55 6.70
N GLN A 57 7.53 -11.30 5.82
CA GLN A 57 6.25 -11.93 6.14
C GLN A 57 6.36 -12.90 7.32
N ASN A 58 7.34 -13.82 7.30
CA ASN A 58 7.54 -14.77 8.40
C ASN A 58 7.79 -14.05 9.74
N LEU A 59 8.52 -12.93 9.75
CA LEU A 59 8.72 -12.14 10.97
C LEU A 59 7.38 -11.62 11.52
N VAL A 60 6.55 -11.01 10.66
CA VAL A 60 5.24 -10.48 11.06
C VAL A 60 4.32 -11.62 11.53
N GLU A 61 4.33 -12.75 10.83
CA GLU A 61 3.52 -13.91 11.17
C GLU A 61 3.87 -14.50 12.54
N VAL A 62 5.16 -14.63 12.85
CA VAL A 62 5.62 -15.11 14.16
C VAL A 62 5.11 -14.21 15.29
N VAL A 63 5.16 -12.89 15.10
CA VAL A 63 4.68 -11.92 16.11
C VAL A 63 3.17 -12.00 16.26
N LEU A 64 2.43 -12.09 15.15
CA LEU A 64 0.98 -12.22 15.17
C LEU A 64 0.54 -13.52 15.86
N LEU A 65 1.10 -14.67 15.49
CA LEU A 65 0.77 -15.96 16.12
C LEU A 65 1.14 -15.99 17.61
N GLY A 66 2.27 -15.37 17.98
CA GLY A 66 2.72 -15.30 19.36
C GLY A 66 1.91 -14.34 20.25
N THR A 67 1.26 -13.33 19.68
CA THR A 67 0.59 -12.26 20.45
C THR A 67 -0.93 -12.26 20.30
N PHE A 68 -1.43 -12.57 19.11
CA PHE A 68 -2.85 -12.58 18.74
C PHE A 68 -3.20 -13.91 18.09
N ALA A 69 -3.13 -15.01 18.85
CA ALA A 69 -3.26 -16.38 18.33
C ALA A 69 -4.56 -16.66 17.54
N ASP A 70 -5.63 -15.90 17.83
CA ASP A 70 -6.91 -16.02 17.13
C ASP A 70 -7.01 -15.08 15.91
N ILE A 71 -6.01 -14.29 15.54
CA ILE A 71 -6.16 -13.34 14.41
C ILE A 71 -6.18 -14.07 13.06
N ARG A 72 -6.84 -13.46 12.07
CA ARG A 72 -6.76 -13.92 10.67
C ARG A 72 -5.62 -13.19 9.95
N PHE A 73 -5.00 -13.86 8.99
CA PHE A 73 -3.87 -13.28 8.27
C PHE A 73 -3.88 -13.62 6.78
N TYR A 74 -3.59 -12.64 5.93
CA TYR A 74 -3.38 -12.82 4.49
C TYR A 74 -2.20 -11.95 4.02
N GLY A 75 -1.04 -12.58 3.81
CA GLY A 75 0.12 -11.92 3.21
C GLY A 75 0.22 -12.18 1.71
N GLU A 76 0.92 -11.33 0.95
CA GLU A 76 1.18 -11.56 -0.47
C GLU A 76 1.85 -12.92 -0.72
N GLU A 77 2.84 -13.27 0.09
CA GLU A 77 3.64 -14.50 -0.02
C GLU A 77 3.02 -15.69 0.73
N TYR A 78 1.70 -15.68 0.97
CA TYR A 78 1.01 -16.70 1.76
C TYR A 78 1.26 -18.14 1.30
N ALA A 79 1.47 -18.36 0.00
CA ALA A 79 1.73 -19.68 -0.59
C ALA A 79 3.15 -20.20 -0.32
N SER A 80 4.10 -19.29 -0.13
CA SER A 80 5.52 -19.59 0.11
C SER A 80 5.88 -19.59 1.60
N SER A 81 5.04 -18.97 2.45
CA SER A 81 5.24 -18.89 3.89
C SER A 81 5.12 -20.25 4.60
N ASN A 82 5.96 -20.44 5.61
CA ASN A 82 5.90 -21.60 6.49
C ASN A 82 4.82 -21.48 7.58
N ASN A 83 4.37 -20.26 7.89
CA ASN A 83 3.47 -20.02 9.02
C ASN A 83 2.01 -19.76 8.65
N THR A 84 1.70 -19.34 7.41
CA THR A 84 0.31 -19.04 6.98
C THR A 84 -0.69 -20.12 7.40
N LYS A 85 -0.31 -21.40 7.23
CA LYS A 85 -1.14 -22.57 7.55
C LYS A 85 -1.54 -22.71 9.02
N TYR A 86 -0.89 -21.97 9.93
CA TYR A 86 -1.20 -21.98 11.36
C TYR A 86 -2.14 -20.85 11.77
N PHE A 87 -2.42 -19.89 10.90
CA PHE A 87 -3.50 -18.93 11.11
C PHE A 87 -4.85 -19.61 10.93
N ARG A 88 -5.85 -19.14 11.69
CA ARG A 88 -7.17 -19.76 11.68
C ARG A 88 -7.91 -19.64 10.33
N ALA A 89 -7.62 -18.58 9.57
CA ALA A 89 -8.24 -18.26 8.29
C ALA A 89 -7.42 -17.19 7.55
N THR A 90 -7.53 -17.20 6.22
CA THR A 90 -6.99 -16.15 5.33
C THR A 90 -8.10 -15.27 4.77
N GLU A 91 -9.36 -15.60 5.04
CA GLU A 91 -10.54 -14.89 4.57
C GLU A 91 -11.00 -13.78 5.51
N LEU A 92 -11.73 -12.80 4.96
CA LEU A 92 -12.39 -11.77 5.78
C LEU A 92 -13.31 -12.42 6.82
N GLY A 93 -13.22 -11.93 8.05
CA GLY A 93 -14.12 -12.32 9.13
C GLY A 93 -15.46 -11.60 9.10
N SER A 94 -16.32 -11.99 10.03
CA SER A 94 -17.51 -11.22 10.37
C SER A 94 -17.13 -9.91 11.06
N GLU A 95 -18.11 -9.07 11.35
CA GLU A 95 -17.88 -7.83 12.10
C GLU A 95 -17.12 -8.08 13.41
N GLY A 96 -16.02 -7.36 13.60
CA GLY A 96 -15.14 -7.49 14.77
C GLY A 96 -14.18 -8.68 14.75
N ASP A 97 -14.16 -9.45 13.66
CA ASP A 97 -13.20 -10.53 13.40
C ASP A 97 -12.19 -10.06 12.33
N TYR A 98 -11.14 -9.39 12.79
CA TYR A 98 -10.20 -8.71 11.91
C TYR A 98 -9.33 -9.66 11.09
N LEU A 99 -9.13 -9.29 9.83
CA LEU A 99 -8.10 -9.83 8.94
C LEU A 99 -6.93 -8.86 8.87
N VAL A 100 -5.74 -9.31 9.27
CA VAL A 100 -4.50 -8.57 9.04
C VAL A 100 -3.97 -8.95 7.67
N THR A 101 -3.64 -7.97 6.84
CA THR A 101 -3.00 -8.21 5.55
C THR A 101 -1.63 -7.57 5.46
N LEU A 102 -0.73 -8.16 4.67
CA LEU A 102 0.64 -7.68 4.52
C LEU A 102 1.08 -7.75 3.05
N ASP A 103 1.56 -6.63 2.55
CA ASP A 103 2.46 -6.57 1.40
C ASP A 103 3.89 -6.32 1.94
N PRO A 104 4.78 -7.33 1.89
CA PRO A 104 6.13 -7.20 2.42
C PRO A 104 6.99 -6.17 1.67
N ILE A 105 6.83 -6.02 0.36
CA ILE A 105 7.56 -5.07 -0.49
C ILE A 105 6.66 -4.60 -1.65
N ASP A 106 5.81 -3.60 -1.36
CA ASP A 106 5.00 -2.91 -2.37
C ASP A 106 5.92 -2.07 -3.25
N GLY A 107 5.70 -2.14 -4.57
CA GLY A 107 6.60 -1.56 -5.55
C GLY A 107 7.86 -2.39 -5.76
N THR A 108 7.73 -3.72 -5.73
CA THR A 108 8.77 -4.72 -5.99
C THR A 108 9.77 -4.31 -7.08
N LYS A 109 9.28 -3.83 -8.23
CA LYS A 109 10.13 -3.43 -9.35
C LYS A 109 10.96 -2.18 -9.04
N PHE A 110 10.40 -1.20 -8.33
CA PHE A 110 11.14 -0.06 -7.79
C PHE A 110 12.19 -0.50 -6.76
N TYR A 111 11.84 -1.43 -5.87
CA TYR A 111 12.78 -1.97 -4.90
C TYR A 111 13.98 -2.65 -5.58
N MET A 112 13.71 -3.52 -6.57
CA MET A 112 14.72 -4.24 -7.35
C MET A 112 15.71 -3.31 -8.05
N ASP A 113 15.22 -2.20 -8.60
CA ASP A 113 16.04 -1.25 -9.34
C ASP A 113 16.71 -0.20 -8.43
N GLY A 114 16.59 -0.34 -7.10
CA GLY A 114 17.26 0.52 -6.12
C GLY A 114 16.56 1.86 -5.86
N HIS A 115 15.32 2.01 -6.33
CA HIS A 115 14.53 3.22 -6.09
C HIS A 115 14.02 3.29 -4.65
N SER A 116 13.82 4.51 -4.15
CA SER A 116 13.49 4.80 -2.76
C SER A 116 11.99 4.77 -2.42
N ASN A 117 11.13 4.51 -3.40
CA ASN A 117 9.67 4.64 -3.33
C ASN A 117 8.94 3.28 -3.29
N TYR A 118 9.53 2.29 -2.61
CA TYR A 118 8.86 1.04 -2.19
C TYR A 118 8.35 1.15 -0.75
N GLN A 119 7.43 0.27 -0.35
CA GLN A 119 6.86 0.26 1.01
C GLN A 119 6.70 -1.15 1.59
N ILE A 120 6.67 -1.24 2.92
CA ILE A 120 6.04 -2.35 3.63
C ILE A 120 4.66 -1.86 4.05
N ILE A 121 3.59 -2.57 3.66
CA ILE A 121 2.21 -2.15 3.93
C ILE A 121 1.50 -3.22 4.74
N LEU A 122 1.02 -2.85 5.92
CA LEU A 122 0.19 -3.71 6.76
C LEU A 122 -1.18 -3.06 6.98
N SER A 123 -2.24 -3.84 6.77
CA SER A 123 -3.62 -3.39 6.96
C SER A 123 -4.35 -4.27 7.97
N ILE A 124 -5.32 -3.68 8.66
CA ILE A 124 -6.27 -4.36 9.53
C ILE A 124 -7.65 -4.13 8.93
N LEU A 125 -8.30 -5.19 8.48
CA LEU A 125 -9.57 -5.17 7.77
C LEU A 125 -10.68 -5.72 8.65
N ASN A 126 -11.84 -5.06 8.61
CA ASN A 126 -13.10 -5.61 9.09
C ASN A 126 -13.94 -6.05 7.89
N SER A 127 -15.08 -6.68 8.13
CA SER A 127 -15.94 -7.20 7.06
C SER A 127 -16.40 -6.11 6.06
N ASP A 128 -16.55 -4.87 6.52
CA ASP A 128 -17.08 -3.75 5.74
C ASP A 128 -15.99 -2.88 5.09
N ASN A 129 -14.89 -2.61 5.79
CA ASN A 129 -13.88 -1.62 5.39
C ASN A 129 -12.55 -1.84 6.14
N PHE A 130 -11.54 -1.06 5.81
CA PHE A 130 -10.28 -0.96 6.56
C PHE A 130 -10.51 -0.32 7.92
N GLU A 131 -9.89 -0.84 8.96
CA GLU A 131 -9.90 -0.28 10.33
C GLU A 131 -8.60 0.46 10.63
N ALA A 132 -7.49 -0.03 10.08
CA ALA A 132 -6.18 0.60 10.22
C ALA A 132 -5.26 0.21 9.07
N VAL A 133 -4.32 1.09 8.74
CA VAL A 133 -3.22 0.80 7.82
C VAL A 133 -1.94 1.44 8.36
N ILE A 134 -0.81 0.76 8.22
CA ILE A 134 0.52 1.34 8.35
C ILE A 134 1.32 1.06 7.08
N ALA A 135 1.90 2.12 6.50
CA ALA A 135 2.75 2.06 5.31
C ALA A 135 4.12 2.66 5.65
N ILE A 136 5.16 1.85 5.58
CA ILE A 136 6.54 2.24 5.91
C ILE A 136 7.34 2.37 4.62
N SER A 137 8.02 3.51 4.43
CA SER A 137 8.98 3.73 3.34
C SER A 137 10.40 3.68 3.89
N PRO A 138 11.08 2.52 3.84
CA PRO A 138 12.34 2.33 4.58
C PRO A 138 13.45 3.27 4.11
N ALA A 139 13.63 3.41 2.79
CA ALA A 139 14.67 4.27 2.21
C ALA A 139 14.49 5.77 2.51
N GLN A 140 13.30 6.19 2.95
CA GLN A 140 12.97 7.58 3.26
C GLN A 140 12.90 7.84 4.78
N ASN A 141 13.17 6.83 5.62
CA ASN A 141 13.05 6.90 7.09
C ASN A 141 11.71 7.48 7.57
N ILE A 142 10.61 7.06 6.94
CA ILE A 142 9.27 7.60 7.19
C ILE A 142 8.25 6.46 7.22
N TYR A 143 7.23 6.62 8.05
CA TYR A 143 6.02 5.82 7.97
C TYR A 143 4.77 6.68 8.12
N PHE A 144 3.69 6.14 7.57
CA PHE A 144 2.35 6.70 7.62
C PHE A 144 1.44 5.67 8.27
N TYR A 145 0.49 6.11 9.07
CA TYR A 145 -0.57 5.22 9.51
C TYR A 145 -1.90 5.95 9.54
N ALA A 146 -2.99 5.20 9.45
CA ALA A 146 -4.33 5.72 9.62
C ALA A 146 -5.15 4.75 10.47
N LEU A 147 -6.09 5.31 11.22
CA LEU A 147 -7.08 4.58 11.99
C LEU A 147 -8.45 5.11 11.58
N ARG A 148 -9.41 4.21 11.34
CA ARG A 148 -10.74 4.56 10.81
C ARG A 148 -11.40 5.62 11.68
N GLY A 149 -11.66 6.79 11.09
CA GLY A 149 -12.35 7.90 11.77
C GLY A 149 -11.48 8.69 12.76
N GLU A 150 -10.22 8.32 12.98
CA GLU A 150 -9.26 9.10 13.78
C GLU A 150 -8.30 9.90 12.90
N GLY A 151 -8.32 9.69 11.59
CA GLY A 151 -7.45 10.36 10.62
C GLY A 151 -6.15 9.60 10.34
N ALA A 152 -5.27 10.27 9.58
CA ALA A 152 -3.96 9.77 9.19
C ALA A 152 -2.83 10.56 9.84
N PHE A 153 -1.68 9.91 10.01
CA PHE A 153 -0.52 10.41 10.74
C PHE A 153 0.78 10.04 10.03
N LYS A 154 1.83 10.81 10.29
CA LYS A 154 3.18 10.64 9.72
C LYS A 154 4.24 10.78 10.81
N GLY A 155 5.24 9.91 10.76
CA GLY A 155 6.42 9.98 11.62
C GLY A 155 7.64 9.34 10.98
N THR A 156 8.77 9.41 11.66
CA THR A 156 10.04 8.76 11.28
C THR A 156 10.20 7.43 12.02
N LEU A 157 11.07 6.53 11.54
CA LEU A 157 11.15 5.16 12.08
C LEU A 157 11.69 5.08 13.53
N ASP A 158 12.18 6.16 14.10
CA ASP A 158 12.53 6.29 15.52
C ASP A 158 11.33 6.67 16.41
N MET A 159 10.25 7.19 15.84
CA MET A 159 9.07 7.67 16.58
C MET A 159 8.08 6.53 16.90
N SER A 160 7.41 6.59 18.05
CA SER A 160 6.21 5.77 18.33
C SER A 160 4.98 6.32 17.61
N LEU A 161 3.86 5.60 17.63
CA LEU A 161 2.62 6.06 16.96
C LEU A 161 2.10 7.37 17.55
N GLU A 162 2.23 7.55 18.86
CA GLU A 162 1.70 8.70 19.61
C GLU A 162 2.52 9.97 19.36
N ALA A 163 3.79 9.81 19.00
CA ALA A 163 4.67 10.93 18.67
C ALA A 163 4.43 11.48 17.26
N CYS A 164 3.77 10.72 16.38
CA CYS A 164 3.51 11.12 15.00
C CYS A 164 2.63 12.37 14.90
N ALA A 165 2.90 13.18 13.88
CA ALA A 165 2.07 14.33 13.56
C ALA A 165 0.90 13.92 12.66
N PRO A 166 -0.26 14.60 12.74
CA PRO A 166 -1.33 14.44 11.75
C PRO A 166 -0.82 14.66 10.32
N LEU A 167 -1.23 13.79 9.41
CA LEU A 167 -0.89 13.89 8.00
C LEU A 167 -1.80 14.93 7.33
N HIS A 168 -1.21 16.07 6.99
CA HIS A 168 -1.88 17.12 6.22
C HIS A 168 -1.09 17.44 4.96
N ILE A 169 -1.67 17.13 3.80
CA ILE A 169 -1.04 17.38 2.50
C ILE A 169 -1.66 18.64 1.93
N THR A 170 -1.05 19.79 2.25
CA THR A 170 -1.60 21.12 1.92
C THR A 170 -1.16 21.64 0.55
N SER A 171 -0.12 21.05 -0.06
CA SER A 171 0.41 21.49 -1.35
C SER A 171 0.95 20.31 -2.16
N ALA A 172 0.05 19.47 -2.66
CA ALA A 172 0.41 18.42 -3.61
C ALA A 172 0.87 19.02 -4.95
N LYS A 173 1.92 18.44 -5.55
CA LYS A 173 2.34 18.78 -6.92
C LYS A 173 1.20 18.48 -7.88
N PRO A 174 0.97 19.29 -8.93
CA PRO A 174 -0.03 19.02 -9.96
C PRO A 174 0.44 17.88 -10.88
N ALA A 175 0.61 16.69 -10.31
CA ALA A 175 0.99 15.47 -10.99
C ALA A 175 -0.08 14.39 -10.76
N ILE A 176 -0.39 13.64 -11.81
CA ILE A 176 -1.36 12.54 -11.79
C ILE A 176 -0.66 11.25 -12.17
N LEU A 177 -0.81 10.23 -11.33
CA LEU A 177 -0.38 8.88 -11.65
C LEU A 177 -1.50 8.11 -12.36
N LEU A 178 -1.20 7.55 -13.52
CA LEU A 178 -2.05 6.59 -14.21
C LEU A 178 -1.47 5.20 -13.97
N GLY A 179 -2.25 4.36 -13.30
CA GLY A 179 -1.91 2.95 -13.13
C GLY A 179 -1.95 2.20 -14.46
N TRP A 180 -1.50 0.94 -14.43
CA TRP A 180 -1.53 0.06 -15.59
C TRP A 180 -2.89 0.05 -16.28
N ALA A 181 -2.87 0.15 -17.61
CA ALA A 181 -4.03 0.22 -18.50
C ALA A 181 -4.93 1.45 -18.32
N MET A 182 -4.51 2.49 -17.60
CA MET A 182 -5.22 3.78 -17.48
C MET A 182 -4.63 4.89 -18.35
N ASN A 183 -3.65 4.57 -19.20
CA ASN A 183 -2.93 5.52 -20.05
C ASN A 183 -3.80 6.27 -21.06
N SER A 184 -4.95 5.71 -21.46
CA SER A 184 -5.83 6.29 -22.47
C SER A 184 -6.36 7.69 -22.10
N ILE A 185 -6.53 8.00 -20.80
CA ILE A 185 -6.99 9.33 -20.37
C ILE A 185 -5.88 10.37 -20.28
N GLY A 186 -4.60 9.98 -20.41
CA GLY A 186 -3.49 10.88 -20.11
C GLY A 186 -3.47 12.15 -20.95
N HIS A 187 -3.82 12.06 -22.24
CA HIS A 187 -3.88 13.22 -23.13
C HIS A 187 -4.88 14.30 -22.69
N LEU A 188 -5.94 13.93 -21.95
CA LEU A 188 -6.97 14.84 -21.45
C LEU A 188 -6.54 15.63 -20.20
N LEU A 189 -5.43 15.22 -19.58
CA LEU A 189 -4.95 15.74 -18.31
C LEU A 189 -3.68 16.58 -18.46
N LYS A 190 -2.93 16.42 -19.57
CA LYS A 190 -1.61 17.03 -19.80
C LYS A 190 -1.59 18.57 -19.76
N ASP A 191 -2.70 19.23 -20.07
CA ASP A 191 -2.78 20.70 -20.04
C ASP A 191 -2.72 21.27 -18.61
N ARG A 192 -3.04 20.46 -17.59
CA ARG A 192 -3.17 20.90 -16.20
C ARG A 192 -2.26 20.16 -15.24
N TYR A 193 -1.83 18.96 -15.63
CA TYR A 193 -1.07 18.07 -14.75
C TYR A 193 0.12 17.48 -15.49
N GLN A 194 1.21 17.27 -14.75
CA GLN A 194 2.22 16.30 -15.16
C GLN A 194 1.59 14.91 -15.07
N VAL A 195 1.38 14.27 -16.22
CA VAL A 195 0.85 12.90 -16.26
C VAL A 195 2.01 11.93 -16.22
N ILE A 196 1.95 11.01 -15.25
CA ILE A 196 2.90 9.91 -15.07
C ILE A 196 2.15 8.63 -15.42
N ASP A 197 2.50 8.02 -16.53
CA ASP A 197 1.97 6.72 -16.95
C ASP A 197 2.94 5.63 -16.52
N ILE A 198 2.59 4.89 -15.45
CA ILE A 198 3.49 3.92 -14.84
C ILE A 198 3.96 2.84 -15.83
N ALA A 199 3.17 2.52 -16.85
CA ALA A 199 3.50 1.46 -17.81
C ALA A 199 4.55 1.92 -18.84
N ASN A 200 4.60 3.21 -19.14
CA ASN A 200 5.45 3.77 -20.21
C ASN A 200 6.60 4.63 -19.68
N ASP A 201 6.43 5.27 -18.53
CA ASP A 201 7.40 6.20 -17.95
C ASP A 201 8.35 5.53 -16.95
N TYR A 202 8.10 4.27 -16.57
CA TYR A 202 8.98 3.52 -15.67
C TYR A 202 10.38 3.33 -16.28
N SER A 203 11.40 3.53 -15.45
CA SER A 203 12.80 3.29 -15.80
C SER A 203 13.56 2.70 -14.62
N SER A 204 14.53 1.83 -14.89
CA SER A 204 15.50 1.37 -13.89
C SER A 204 16.46 2.49 -13.46
N ASP A 205 16.68 3.50 -14.31
CA ASP A 205 17.73 4.49 -14.12
C ASP A 205 17.21 5.77 -13.46
N ILE A 206 15.96 6.15 -13.75
CA ILE A 206 15.35 7.39 -13.27
C ILE A 206 14.08 7.07 -12.50
N GLN A 207 14.08 7.40 -11.20
CA GLN A 207 12.90 7.24 -10.35
C GLN A 207 11.79 8.22 -10.76
N ILE A 208 10.60 7.67 -11.01
CA ILE A 208 9.34 8.42 -11.11
C ILE A 208 8.51 8.24 -9.83
N PRO A 209 7.57 9.15 -9.50
CA PRO A 209 6.63 8.92 -8.42
C PRO A 209 5.83 7.61 -8.60
N ASN A 210 5.66 6.87 -7.50
CA ASN A 210 4.75 5.72 -7.41
C ASN A 210 3.49 6.15 -6.61
N LEU A 211 2.50 5.27 -6.43
CA LEU A 211 1.24 5.59 -5.76
C LEU A 211 1.44 6.17 -4.36
N ASN A 212 2.44 5.71 -3.61
CA ASN A 212 2.80 6.26 -2.31
C ASN A 212 3.15 7.77 -2.33
N GLY A 213 3.41 8.35 -3.50
CA GLY A 213 3.55 9.78 -3.71
C GLY A 213 2.30 10.58 -3.33
N ILE A 214 1.13 9.95 -3.23
CA ILE A 214 -0.07 10.59 -2.67
C ILE A 214 0.10 10.94 -1.19
N LEU A 215 0.96 10.23 -0.45
CA LEU A 215 1.20 10.46 0.99
C LEU A 215 2.29 11.50 1.25
N THR A 216 3.15 11.75 0.26
CA THR A 216 4.23 12.75 0.33
C THR A 216 3.86 14.08 -0.32
N GLY A 217 2.78 14.12 -1.10
CA GLY A 217 2.39 15.27 -1.92
C GLY A 217 3.12 15.34 -3.26
N ASP A 218 3.82 14.28 -3.67
CA ASP A 218 4.40 14.19 -5.01
C ASP A 218 3.35 14.00 -6.11
N LEU A 219 2.17 13.48 -5.72
CA LEU A 219 1.01 13.35 -6.57
C LEU A 219 -0.14 14.18 -6.00
N SER A 220 -0.97 14.73 -6.88
CA SER A 220 -2.26 15.36 -6.53
C SER A 220 -3.45 14.45 -6.81
N GLY A 221 -3.23 13.37 -7.55
CA GLY A 221 -4.23 12.34 -7.77
C GLY A 221 -3.65 11.11 -8.47
N ALA A 222 -4.45 10.05 -8.48
CA ALA A 222 -4.14 8.81 -9.16
C ALA A 222 -5.42 8.17 -9.70
N VAL A 223 -5.28 7.45 -10.82
CA VAL A 223 -6.36 6.63 -11.38
C VAL A 223 -5.85 5.21 -11.58
N ILE A 224 -6.49 4.26 -10.90
CA ILE A 224 -6.05 2.86 -10.85
C ILE A 224 -7.20 1.95 -11.29
N LYS A 225 -6.92 0.94 -12.12
CA LYS A 225 -7.93 0.04 -12.67
C LYS A 225 -8.58 -0.89 -11.63
N SER A 226 -7.86 -1.25 -10.58
CA SER A 226 -8.34 -1.99 -9.41
C SER A 226 -7.32 -1.85 -8.28
N GLY A 227 -7.76 -1.82 -7.02
CA GLY A 227 -6.84 -1.76 -5.88
C GLY A 227 -6.93 -3.00 -5.01
N LYS A 228 -5.84 -3.76 -4.87
CA LYS A 228 -5.82 -4.89 -3.93
C LYS A 228 -5.86 -4.34 -2.51
N PHE A 229 -6.43 -5.14 -1.61
CA PHE A 229 -6.54 -4.74 -0.22
C PHE A 229 -5.18 -4.55 0.46
N ILE A 230 -4.16 -5.23 -0.05
CA ILE A 230 -2.82 -5.23 0.53
C ILE A 230 -1.96 -4.05 0.06
N ASP A 231 -2.30 -3.43 -1.09
CA ASP A 231 -1.47 -2.41 -1.76
C ASP A 231 -2.22 -1.05 -1.91
N VAL A 232 -2.65 -0.73 -3.12
CA VAL A 232 -3.40 0.44 -3.57
C VAL A 232 -4.58 0.77 -2.66
N ALA A 233 -5.42 -0.19 -2.27
CA ALA A 233 -6.58 0.13 -1.45
C ALA A 233 -6.18 0.56 -0.03
N ALA A 234 -5.08 0.02 0.50
CA ALA A 234 -4.52 0.42 1.78
C ALA A 234 -4.00 1.86 1.73
N LEU A 235 -3.26 2.23 0.69
CA LEU A 235 -2.79 3.61 0.49
C LEU A 235 -3.97 4.58 0.25
N ALA A 236 -4.98 4.15 -0.49
CA ALA A 236 -6.21 4.91 -0.70
C ALA A 236 -6.97 5.15 0.62
N PHE A 237 -6.99 4.16 1.52
CA PHE A 237 -7.55 4.33 2.86
C PHE A 237 -6.80 5.39 3.67
N ILE A 238 -5.46 5.35 3.72
CA ILE A 238 -4.66 6.39 4.39
C ILE A 238 -4.97 7.77 3.79
N ALA A 239 -5.01 7.89 2.46
CA ALA A 239 -5.33 9.15 1.80
C ALA A 239 -6.72 9.66 2.18
N LYS A 240 -7.73 8.78 2.21
CA LYS A 240 -9.11 9.12 2.62
C LYS A 240 -9.16 9.64 4.06
N GLU A 241 -8.48 8.96 4.99
CA GLU A 241 -8.36 9.41 6.39
C GLU A 241 -7.55 10.71 6.52
N ALA A 242 -6.66 11.02 5.57
CA ALA A 242 -5.99 12.31 5.44
C ALA A 242 -6.88 13.42 4.79
N GLY A 243 -8.15 13.12 4.50
CA GLY A 243 -9.10 14.07 3.93
C GLY A 243 -9.16 14.11 2.40
N TRP A 244 -8.51 13.17 1.71
CA TRP A 244 -8.60 13.05 0.26
C TRP A 244 -9.93 12.45 -0.19
N ILE A 245 -10.25 12.67 -1.45
CA ILE A 245 -11.43 12.10 -2.09
C ILE A 245 -11.02 10.79 -2.76
N VAL A 246 -11.68 9.71 -2.36
CA VAL A 246 -11.51 8.38 -2.96
C VAL A 246 -12.87 7.85 -3.39
N THR A 247 -13.00 7.59 -4.69
CA THR A 247 -14.22 7.03 -5.29
C THR A 247 -13.87 5.89 -6.24
N THR A 248 -14.89 5.17 -6.68
CA THR A 248 -14.77 4.32 -7.87
C THR A 248 -14.54 5.17 -9.14
N LEU A 249 -14.23 4.51 -10.27
CA LEU A 249 -14.09 5.17 -11.58
C LEU A 249 -15.35 5.88 -12.07
N ASP A 250 -16.54 5.44 -11.66
CA ASP A 250 -17.81 6.11 -12.00
C ASP A 250 -18.19 7.23 -11.01
N GLY A 251 -17.37 7.46 -9.98
CA GLY A 251 -17.57 8.49 -8.96
C GLY A 251 -18.46 8.05 -7.79
N SER A 252 -18.91 6.80 -7.75
CA SER A 252 -19.65 6.24 -6.61
C SER A 252 -18.76 5.96 -5.39
N THR A 253 -19.39 5.73 -4.24
CA THR A 253 -18.70 5.35 -3.01
C THR A 253 -18.13 3.95 -3.12
N LEU A 254 -17.01 3.70 -2.45
CA LEU A 254 -16.40 2.37 -2.41
C LEU A 254 -17.36 1.33 -1.81
N PRO A 255 -17.45 0.13 -2.41
CA PRO A 255 -18.29 -0.95 -1.88
C PRO A 255 -17.70 -1.53 -0.60
N PRO A 256 -18.52 -2.17 0.26
CA PRO A 256 -18.01 -2.90 1.42
C PRO A 256 -17.07 -4.04 1.02
N LEU A 257 -16.01 -4.28 1.80
CA LEU A 257 -14.96 -5.25 1.45
C LEU A 257 -15.50 -6.68 1.26
N HIS A 258 -16.44 -7.14 2.09
CA HIS A 258 -17.06 -8.47 1.95
C HIS A 258 -17.84 -8.67 0.65
N THR A 259 -18.20 -7.59 -0.06
CA THR A 259 -18.87 -7.67 -1.38
C THR A 259 -17.87 -7.74 -2.54
N CYS A 260 -16.59 -7.49 -2.27
CA CYS A 260 -15.54 -7.49 -3.27
C CYS A 260 -15.04 -8.91 -3.53
N GLN A 261 -14.58 -9.15 -4.76
CA GLN A 261 -13.98 -10.42 -5.16
C GLN A 261 -12.45 -10.30 -5.19
N ASN A 262 -11.76 -11.41 -4.91
CA ASN A 262 -10.30 -11.52 -5.02
C ASN A 262 -9.51 -10.44 -4.24
N TYR A 263 -10.03 -10.05 -3.06
CA TYR A 263 -9.46 -9.02 -2.18
C TYR A 263 -9.10 -7.73 -2.91
N SER A 264 -10.01 -7.26 -3.77
CA SER A 264 -9.77 -6.13 -4.67
C SER A 264 -10.97 -5.19 -4.70
N LEU A 265 -10.73 -3.92 -4.43
CA LEU A 265 -11.68 -2.87 -4.77
C LEU A 265 -11.80 -2.75 -6.29
N PRO A 266 -12.94 -2.27 -6.82
CA PRO A 266 -13.04 -1.86 -8.22
C PRO A 266 -12.04 -0.72 -8.53
N GLY A 267 -12.00 -0.27 -9.78
CA GLY A 267 -11.11 0.83 -10.14
C GLY A 267 -11.38 2.09 -9.33
N LEU A 268 -10.31 2.84 -9.03
CA LEU A 268 -10.27 3.92 -8.07
C LEU A 268 -9.84 5.23 -8.71
N ILE A 269 -10.48 6.32 -8.29
CA ILE A 269 -9.97 7.69 -8.42
C ILE A 269 -9.59 8.15 -7.02
N ILE A 270 -8.34 8.59 -6.87
CA ILE A 270 -7.80 9.16 -5.63
C ILE A 270 -7.40 10.60 -5.93
N ALA A 271 -7.88 11.57 -5.17
CA ALA A 271 -7.67 12.98 -5.48
C ALA A 271 -7.52 13.84 -4.22
N ALA A 272 -6.52 14.73 -4.24
CA ALA A 272 -6.20 15.65 -3.14
C ALA A 272 -7.25 16.76 -2.96
N SER A 273 -8.09 17.02 -3.98
CA SER A 273 -9.11 18.06 -3.93
C SER A 273 -10.31 17.76 -4.82
N LYS A 274 -11.41 18.47 -4.60
CA LYS A 274 -12.62 18.39 -5.43
C LYS A 274 -12.34 18.74 -6.90
N SER A 275 -11.46 19.70 -7.19
CA SER A 275 -11.14 20.09 -8.56
C SER A 275 -10.37 18.99 -9.27
N VAL A 276 -9.37 18.39 -8.61
CA VAL A 276 -8.62 17.25 -9.17
C VAL A 276 -9.56 16.08 -9.40
N HIS A 277 -10.41 15.74 -8.43
CA HIS A 277 -11.39 14.65 -8.57
C HIS A 277 -12.31 14.85 -9.78
N GLN A 278 -12.85 16.05 -9.95
CA GLN A 278 -13.73 16.37 -11.08
C GLN A 278 -13.00 16.27 -12.43
N ASP A 279 -11.74 16.66 -12.50
CA ASP A 279 -10.95 16.54 -13.72
C ASP A 279 -10.68 15.08 -14.09
N LEU A 280 -10.32 14.25 -13.11
CA LEU A 280 -10.09 12.82 -13.31
C LEU A 280 -11.39 12.09 -13.70
N LEU A 281 -12.50 12.40 -13.02
CA LEU A 281 -13.80 11.79 -13.29
C LEU A 281 -14.28 12.13 -14.71
N LYS A 282 -14.13 13.39 -15.14
CA LYS A 282 -14.47 13.79 -16.53
C LYS A 282 -13.63 13.05 -17.56
N ALA A 283 -12.32 12.92 -17.31
CA ALA A 283 -11.43 12.21 -18.22
C ALA A 283 -11.76 10.72 -18.34
N ILE A 284 -12.18 10.08 -17.24
CA ILE A 284 -12.67 8.70 -17.26
C ILE A 284 -14.01 8.57 -17.98
N GLN A 285 -14.95 9.47 -17.72
CA GLN A 285 -16.28 9.44 -18.35
C GLN A 285 -16.21 9.64 -19.87
N SER A 286 -15.22 10.37 -20.39
CA SER A 286 -15.01 10.48 -21.85
C SER A 286 -14.55 9.19 -22.53
N LEU A 287 -14.16 8.16 -21.80
CA LEU A 287 -13.88 6.83 -22.38
C LEU A 287 -15.12 5.94 -22.50
N ALA A 288 -16.21 6.28 -21.80
CA ALA A 288 -17.46 5.52 -21.81
C ALA A 288 -18.41 5.97 -22.94
N VAL A 289 -18.00 6.96 -23.74
CA VAL A 289 -18.68 7.48 -24.94
C VAL A 289 -17.95 6.98 -26.17
#